data_AF-A0A833LH63-F1
#
_entry.id   AF-A0A833LH63-F1
#
_cell.length_a   1.000
_cell.length_b   1.000
_cell.length_c   1.000
_cell.angle_alpha   90.00
_cell.angle_beta   90.00
_cell.angle_gamma   90.00
#
_symmetry.space_group_name_H-M   'P 1'
#
loop_
_entity.id
_entity.type
_entity.pdbx_description
1 polymer ?
#
loop_
_entity_poly.entity_id
_entity_poly.type
_entity_poly.pdbx_seq_one_letter_code
_entity_poly.pdbx_strand_id
1 'polypeptide(L)'
;MIWLAVAIGLVLTVLGATASAALITVSRADLADAVSRRLRGASESLDWLVSAERELAAATATTGLGIAVLAAGLSAVVDAITGALPLWGVLALLLLVALPFVLISGYVLPRWLTAHRASRVAERLRPLIRPWARVISLFLPEPARRPVADVRTLWRQGSPGAMGSDELAMVGSVITFAQRPIREVMTPRTKLVAIPEGAAFDEIQAAFVQSGYSRLPVYRGTVDEIVGMVHVFDLLKTAADSVPVRPVGVAPGSRSCGD
;
A
#
# COMPACT_ATOMS: atom_id res chain seq x y z
N MET A 1 -41.77 7.36 -19.61
CA MET A 1 -40.34 7.23 -19.96
C MET A 1 -39.43 8.11 -19.10
N ILE A 2 -39.73 9.40 -18.92
CA ILE A 2 -38.89 10.35 -18.15
C ILE A 2 -38.61 9.89 -16.71
N TRP A 3 -39.65 9.50 -15.96
CA TRP A 3 -39.50 9.00 -14.58
C TRP A 3 -38.68 7.72 -14.45
N LEU A 4 -38.68 6.87 -15.48
CA LEU A 4 -37.88 5.64 -15.50
C LEU A 4 -36.39 5.97 -15.60
N ALA A 5 -36.01 6.91 -16.47
CA ALA A 5 -34.62 7.36 -16.61
C ALA A 5 -34.11 8.01 -15.31
N VAL A 6 -34.93 8.85 -14.66
CA VAL A 6 -34.59 9.46 -13.38
C VAL A 6 -34.43 8.39 -12.28
N ALA A 7 -35.32 7.41 -12.20
CA ALA A 7 -35.22 6.33 -11.21
C ALA A 7 -33.97 5.45 -11.43
N ILE A 8 -33.66 5.11 -12.69
CA ILE A 8 -32.47 4.32 -13.03
C ILE A 8 -31.20 5.09 -12.69
N GLY A 9 -31.12 6.37 -13.05
CA GLY A 9 -29.98 7.22 -12.73
C GLY A 9 -29.74 7.32 -11.22
N LEU A 10 -30.82 7.47 -10.43
CA LEU A 10 -30.76 7.51 -8.96
C LEU A 10 -30.20 6.21 -8.38
N VAL A 11 -30.68 5.08 -8.87
CA VAL A 11 -30.23 3.78 -8.38
C VAL A 11 -28.75 3.58 -8.69
N LEU A 12 -28.30 3.97 -9.89
CA LEU A 12 -26.91 3.86 -10.29
C LEU A 12 -25.99 4.80 -9.50
N THR A 13 -26.40 6.04 -9.22
CA THR A 13 -25.61 6.96 -8.39
C THR A 13 -25.45 6.45 -6.96
N VAL A 14 -26.54 6.01 -6.34
CA VAL A 14 -26.51 5.52 -4.96
C VAL A 14 -25.68 4.23 -4.87
N LEU A 15 -25.86 3.29 -5.81
CA LEU A 15 -25.07 2.04 -5.84
C LEU A 15 -23.58 2.30 -6.09
N GLY A 16 -23.23 3.16 -7.05
CA GLY A 16 -21.84 3.50 -7.33
C GLY A 16 -21.17 4.23 -6.17
N ALA A 17 -21.86 5.20 -5.58
CA ALA A 17 -21.30 5.99 -4.50
C ALA A 17 -21.16 5.17 -3.20
N THR A 18 -22.11 4.29 -2.90
CA THR A 18 -22.02 3.35 -1.75
C THR A 18 -20.89 2.35 -1.93
N ALA A 19 -20.75 1.78 -3.13
CA ALA A 19 -19.65 0.91 -3.48
C ALA A 19 -18.29 1.60 -3.29
N SER A 20 -18.13 2.81 -3.83
CA SER A 20 -16.90 3.59 -3.72
C SER A 20 -16.57 3.92 -2.27
N ALA A 21 -17.55 4.42 -1.50
CA ALA A 21 -17.36 4.73 -0.08
C ALA A 21 -17.00 3.49 0.76
N ALA A 22 -17.58 2.32 0.47
CA ALA A 22 -17.27 1.07 1.14
C ALA A 22 -15.84 0.59 0.81
N LEU A 23 -15.43 0.64 -0.46
CA LEU A 23 -14.09 0.24 -0.89
C LEU A 23 -12.99 1.14 -0.31
N ILE A 24 -13.23 2.45 -0.18
CA ILE A 24 -12.28 3.39 0.45
C ILE A 24 -12.11 3.05 1.93
N THR A 25 -13.21 2.76 2.64
CA THR A 25 -13.18 2.48 4.07
C THR A 25 -12.53 1.14 4.37
N VAL A 26 -12.85 0.09 3.60
CA VAL A 26 -12.24 -1.24 3.74
C VAL A 26 -10.76 -1.22 3.36
N SER A 27 -10.39 -0.59 2.23
CA SER A 27 -8.97 -0.52 1.83
C SER A 27 -8.08 0.18 2.87
N ARG A 28 -8.59 1.21 3.55
CA ARG A 28 -7.90 1.86 4.67
C ARG A 28 -7.74 0.94 5.89
N ALA A 29 -8.78 0.18 6.23
CA ALA A 29 -8.76 -0.75 7.36
C ALA A 29 -7.78 -1.91 7.12
N ASP A 30 -7.81 -2.49 5.93
CA ASP A 30 -6.94 -3.61 5.55
C ASP A 30 -5.47 -3.16 5.41
N LEU A 31 -5.22 -1.95 4.90
CA LEU A 31 -3.87 -1.40 4.84
C LEU A 31 -3.29 -1.12 6.24
N ALA A 32 -4.11 -0.62 7.17
CA ALA A 32 -3.70 -0.45 8.56
C ALA A 32 -3.37 -1.80 9.23
N ASP A 33 -4.16 -2.84 8.94
CA ASP A 33 -3.96 -4.16 9.54
C ASP A 33 -2.77 -4.92 8.90
N ALA A 34 -2.55 -4.81 7.60
CA ALA A 34 -1.38 -5.38 6.93
C ALA A 34 -0.06 -4.81 7.48
N VAL A 35 -0.06 -3.51 7.82
CA VAL A 35 1.06 -2.84 8.49
C VAL A 35 1.22 -3.36 9.93
N SER A 36 0.11 -3.55 10.66
CA SER A 36 0.10 -4.06 12.04
C SER A 36 0.74 -5.46 12.13
N ARG A 37 0.47 -6.33 11.15
CA ARG A 37 0.96 -7.72 11.10
C ARG A 37 2.40 -7.87 10.57
N ARG A 38 3.18 -6.78 10.48
CA ARG A 38 4.58 -6.78 10.01
C ARG A 38 4.77 -7.50 8.66
N LEU A 39 3.78 -7.45 7.76
CA LEU A 39 3.92 -7.92 6.39
C LEU A 39 4.36 -9.39 6.23
N ARG A 40 4.07 -10.28 7.20
CA ARG A 40 4.16 -11.72 6.96
C ARG A 40 3.09 -12.11 5.92
N GLY A 41 3.50 -12.50 4.70
CA GLY A 41 2.59 -12.85 3.59
C GLY A 41 2.16 -11.66 2.70
N ALA A 42 2.96 -10.59 2.65
CA ALA A 42 2.58 -9.32 2.01
C ALA A 42 2.24 -9.37 0.51
N SER A 43 2.71 -10.36 -0.23
CA SER A 43 2.41 -10.48 -1.67
C SER A 43 0.90 -10.59 -1.93
N GLU A 44 0.17 -11.41 -1.17
CA GLU A 44 -1.28 -11.56 -1.34
C GLU A 44 -2.04 -10.28 -0.94
N SER A 45 -1.59 -9.58 0.09
CA SER A 45 -2.24 -8.33 0.54
C SER A 45 -2.04 -7.16 -0.43
N LEU A 46 -0.90 -7.12 -1.13
CA LEU A 46 -0.60 -6.09 -2.12
C LEU A 46 -1.37 -6.32 -3.43
N ASP A 47 -1.51 -7.58 -3.86
CA ASP A 47 -2.35 -7.93 -5.02
C ASP A 47 -3.82 -7.56 -4.80
N TRP A 48 -4.29 -7.71 -3.56
CA TRP A 48 -5.64 -7.27 -3.18
C TRP A 48 -5.82 -5.76 -3.32
N LEU A 49 -4.86 -4.94 -2.87
CA LEU A 49 -4.91 -3.48 -2.98
C LEU A 49 -4.94 -3.00 -4.44
N VAL A 50 -4.15 -3.62 -5.32
CA VAL A 50 -4.16 -3.32 -6.76
C VAL A 50 -5.52 -3.66 -7.40
N SER A 51 -6.16 -4.75 -6.96
CA SER A 51 -7.51 -5.10 -7.42
C SER A 51 -8.58 -4.13 -6.90
N ALA A 52 -8.41 -3.62 -5.68
CA ALA A 52 -9.33 -2.67 -5.05
C ALA A 52 -9.34 -1.31 -5.77
N GLU A 53 -8.20 -0.85 -6.31
CA GLU A 53 -8.16 0.38 -7.13
C GLU A 53 -9.00 0.26 -8.41
N ARG A 54 -8.96 -0.90 -9.08
CA ARG A 54 -9.79 -1.16 -10.27
C ARG A 54 -11.27 -1.23 -9.90
N GLU A 55 -11.61 -1.89 -8.80
CA GLU A 55 -12.98 -1.95 -8.28
C GLU A 55 -13.48 -0.54 -7.86
N LEU A 56 -12.60 0.31 -7.31
CA LEU A 56 -12.91 1.70 -6.96
C LEU A 56 -13.18 2.56 -8.19
N ALA A 57 -12.31 2.50 -9.20
CA ALA A 57 -12.47 3.24 -10.45
C ALA A 57 -13.76 2.86 -11.17
N ALA A 58 -14.15 1.59 -11.11
CA ALA A 58 -15.41 1.12 -11.65
C ALA A 58 -16.62 1.69 -10.88
N ALA A 59 -16.53 1.76 -9.54
CA ALA A 59 -17.57 2.33 -8.69
C ALA A 59 -17.72 3.85 -8.84
N THR A 60 -16.64 4.59 -9.06
CA THR A 60 -16.71 6.03 -9.36
C THR A 60 -17.29 6.29 -10.74
N ALA A 61 -16.93 5.46 -11.73
CA ALA A 61 -17.52 5.53 -13.07
C ALA A 61 -19.01 5.19 -13.10
N THR A 62 -19.49 4.19 -12.33
CA THR A 62 -20.95 3.95 -12.21
C THR A 62 -21.67 5.15 -11.59
N THR A 63 -21.04 5.80 -10.61
CA THR A 63 -21.57 7.03 -10.03
C THR A 63 -21.69 8.13 -11.09
N GLY A 64 -20.64 8.34 -11.89
CA GLY A 64 -20.66 9.31 -12.99
C GLY A 64 -21.73 9.01 -14.05
N LEU A 65 -21.87 7.73 -14.42
CA LEU A 65 -22.90 7.29 -15.37
C LEU A 65 -24.31 7.52 -14.82
N GLY A 66 -24.54 7.23 -13.53
CA GLY A 66 -25.80 7.54 -12.87
C GLY A 66 -26.13 9.03 -12.88
N ILE A 67 -25.14 9.90 -12.61
CA ILE A 67 -25.32 11.37 -12.66
C ILE A 67 -25.68 11.82 -14.08
N ALA A 68 -25.02 11.29 -15.10
CA ALA A 68 -25.31 11.62 -16.50
C ALA A 68 -26.74 11.22 -16.90
N VAL A 69 -27.19 10.02 -16.49
CA VAL A 69 -28.56 9.54 -16.75
C VAL A 69 -29.59 10.38 -15.99
N LEU A 70 -29.30 10.76 -14.73
CA LEU A 70 -30.13 11.69 -13.96
C LEU A 70 -30.25 13.05 -14.66
N ALA A 71 -29.13 13.61 -15.11
CA ALA A 71 -29.10 14.90 -15.80
C ALA A 71 -29.90 14.87 -17.10
N ALA A 72 -29.79 13.79 -17.89
CA ALA A 72 -30.58 13.59 -19.10
C ALA A 72 -32.09 13.48 -18.80
N GLY A 73 -32.47 12.74 -17.76
CA GLY A 73 -33.86 12.64 -17.31
C GLY A 73 -34.42 13.98 -16.81
N LEU A 74 -33.58 14.77 -16.14
CA LEU A 74 -33.95 16.09 -15.62
C LEU A 74 -34.08 17.14 -16.73
N SER A 75 -33.28 17.07 -17.79
CA SER A 75 -33.44 17.93 -18.97
C SER A 75 -34.83 17.79 -19.59
N ALA A 76 -35.35 16.57 -19.69
CA ALA A 76 -36.70 16.34 -20.22
C ALA A 76 -37.82 16.90 -19.30
N VAL A 77 -37.57 16.96 -17.99
CA VAL A 77 -38.48 17.62 -17.03
C VAL A 77 -38.43 19.14 -17.18
N VAL A 78 -37.23 19.69 -17.40
CA VAL A 78 -37.02 21.11 -17.65
C VAL A 78 -37.75 21.57 -18.92
N ASP A 79 -37.64 20.82 -20.02
CA ASP A 79 -38.34 21.12 -21.27
C ASP A 79 -39.87 21.13 -21.09
N ALA A 80 -40.41 20.32 -20.18
CA ALA A 80 -41.84 20.33 -19.85
C ALA A 80 -42.27 21.55 -19.00
N ILE A 81 -41.37 22.14 -18.22
CA ILE A 81 -41.66 23.25 -17.28
C ILE A 81 -41.33 24.62 -17.88
N THR A 82 -40.42 24.70 -18.85
CA THR A 82 -40.02 25.95 -19.52
C THR A 82 -41.17 26.69 -20.22
N GLY A 83 -42.27 26.01 -20.54
CA GLY A 83 -43.51 26.66 -21.02
C GLY A 83 -44.29 27.41 -19.95
N ALA A 84 -44.02 27.18 -18.65
CA ALA A 84 -44.74 27.74 -17.51
C ALA A 84 -43.93 28.76 -16.70
N LEU A 85 -42.59 28.75 -16.81
CA LEU A 85 -41.69 29.62 -16.03
C LEU A 85 -40.61 30.25 -16.93
N PRO A 86 -40.16 31.48 -16.62
CA PRO A 86 -39.02 32.08 -17.29
C PRO A 86 -37.72 31.30 -16.99
N LEU A 87 -36.73 31.38 -17.89
CA LEU A 87 -35.46 30.62 -17.82
C LEU A 87 -34.74 30.72 -16.47
N TRP A 88 -34.75 31.90 -15.83
CA TRP A 88 -34.11 32.09 -14.52
C TRP A 88 -34.83 31.33 -13.40
N GLY A 89 -36.16 31.19 -13.47
CA GLY A 89 -36.96 30.44 -12.50
C GLY A 89 -36.72 28.93 -12.60
N VAL A 90 -36.55 28.43 -13.82
CA VAL A 90 -36.18 27.03 -14.08
C VAL A 90 -34.77 26.73 -13.54
N LEU A 91 -33.80 27.62 -13.77
CA LEU A 91 -32.44 27.50 -13.24
C LEU A 91 -32.41 27.55 -11.70
N ALA A 92 -33.17 28.45 -11.09
CA ALA A 92 -33.28 28.54 -9.64
C ALA A 92 -33.89 27.26 -9.02
N LEU A 93 -34.94 26.70 -9.65
CA LEU A 93 -35.56 25.45 -9.22
C LEU A 93 -34.61 24.26 -9.35
N LEU A 94 -33.86 24.18 -10.47
CA LEU A 94 -32.82 23.19 -10.68
C LEU A 94 -31.75 23.24 -9.57
N LEU A 95 -31.23 24.43 -9.28
CA LEU A 95 -30.24 24.61 -8.22
C LEU A 95 -30.80 24.26 -6.83
N LEU A 96 -32.04 24.63 -6.55
CA LEU A 96 -32.67 24.40 -5.24
C LEU A 96 -32.97 22.91 -5.01
N VAL A 97 -33.34 22.16 -6.05
CA VAL A 97 -33.80 20.77 -5.91
C VAL A 97 -32.73 19.76 -6.34
N ALA A 98 -32.12 19.93 -7.51
CA ALA A 98 -31.23 18.93 -8.08
C ALA A 98 -29.86 18.91 -7.38
N LEU A 99 -29.31 20.07 -7.01
CA LEU A 99 -28.01 20.16 -6.36
C LEU A 99 -27.98 19.46 -4.99
N PRO A 100 -28.87 19.78 -4.02
CA PRO A 100 -28.87 19.07 -2.74
C PRO A 100 -29.19 17.58 -2.92
N PHE A 101 -30.03 17.23 -3.90
CA PHE A 101 -30.38 15.84 -4.14
C PHE A 101 -29.20 15.00 -4.67
N VAL A 102 -28.40 15.55 -5.59
CA VAL A 102 -27.16 14.91 -6.07
C VAL A 102 -26.11 14.83 -4.96
N LEU A 103 -25.99 15.86 -4.12
CA LEU A 103 -25.08 15.85 -2.97
C LEU A 103 -25.49 14.81 -1.92
N ILE A 104 -26.78 14.71 -1.60
CA ILE A 104 -27.27 13.73 -0.62
C ILE A 104 -27.07 12.32 -1.16
N SER A 105 -27.49 12.03 -2.40
CA SER A 105 -27.39 10.68 -2.99
C SER A 105 -25.96 10.25 -3.29
N GLY A 106 -25.09 11.17 -3.72
CA GLY A 106 -23.72 10.89 -4.13
C GLY A 106 -22.67 11.01 -3.02
N TYR A 107 -22.97 11.72 -1.92
CA TYR A 107 -21.95 12.01 -0.90
C TYR A 107 -22.39 11.69 0.53
N VAL A 108 -23.57 12.15 0.95
CA VAL A 108 -24.01 12.05 2.36
C VAL A 108 -24.58 10.66 2.67
N LEU A 109 -25.53 10.20 1.85
CA LEU A 109 -26.22 8.92 2.02
C LEU A 109 -25.25 7.72 1.95
N PRO A 110 -24.29 7.66 1.01
CA PRO A 110 -23.32 6.59 0.95
C PRO A 110 -22.48 6.48 2.22
N ARG A 111 -21.97 7.60 2.72
CA ARG A 111 -21.12 7.62 3.90
C ARG A 111 -21.86 7.23 5.16
N TRP A 112 -23.13 7.63 5.28
CA TRP A 112 -23.98 7.22 6.38
C TRP A 112 -24.27 5.71 6.36
N LEU A 113 -24.56 5.14 5.18
CA LEU A 113 -24.78 3.70 5.01
C LEU A 113 -23.53 2.86 5.27
N THR A 114 -22.34 3.36 4.88
CA THR A 114 -21.07 2.63 5.04
C THR A 114 -20.45 2.78 6.42
N ALA A 115 -20.82 3.80 7.20
CA ALA A 115 -20.20 4.13 8.49
C ALA A 115 -20.17 2.96 9.49
N HIS A 116 -21.16 2.07 9.49
CA HIS A 116 -21.28 0.97 10.46
C HIS A 116 -21.21 -0.43 9.83
N ARG A 117 -21.16 -0.53 8.49
CA ARG A 117 -21.31 -1.82 7.76
C ARG A 117 -20.42 -1.94 6.51
N ALA A 118 -19.35 -1.14 6.42
CA ALA A 118 -18.48 -1.07 5.24
C ALA A 118 -18.03 -2.44 4.70
N SER A 119 -17.56 -3.35 5.56
CA SER A 119 -17.09 -4.69 5.16
C SER A 119 -18.19 -5.52 4.49
N ARG A 120 -19.35 -5.64 5.14
CA ARG A 120 -20.51 -6.38 4.60
C ARG A 120 -21.05 -5.77 3.31
N VAL A 121 -21.05 -4.45 3.19
CA VAL A 121 -21.52 -3.75 1.99
C VAL A 121 -20.55 -3.96 0.83
N ALA A 122 -19.24 -3.85 1.09
CA ALA A 122 -18.21 -4.10 0.09
C ALA A 122 -18.29 -5.53 -0.44
N GLU A 123 -18.34 -6.54 0.44
CA GLU A 123 -18.44 -7.95 0.03
C GLU A 123 -19.68 -8.25 -0.81
N ARG A 124 -20.82 -7.66 -0.46
CA ARG A 124 -22.09 -7.91 -1.15
C ARG A 124 -22.19 -7.21 -2.50
N LEU A 125 -21.55 -6.04 -2.64
CA LEU A 125 -21.50 -5.30 -3.90
C LEU A 125 -20.36 -5.76 -4.82
N ARG A 126 -19.32 -6.40 -4.27
CA ARG A 126 -18.17 -6.91 -5.02
C ARG A 126 -18.52 -7.79 -6.22
N PRO A 127 -19.43 -8.79 -6.15
CA PRO A 127 -19.77 -9.61 -7.32
C PRO A 127 -20.42 -8.80 -8.44
N LEU A 128 -21.09 -7.69 -8.12
CA LEU A 128 -21.71 -6.80 -9.09
C LEU A 128 -20.68 -5.86 -9.74
N ILE A 129 -19.73 -5.33 -8.95
CA ILE A 129 -18.72 -4.37 -9.41
C ILE A 129 -17.63 -5.06 -10.22
N ARG A 130 -17.19 -6.27 -9.85
CA ARG A 130 -16.10 -7.00 -10.51
C ARG A 130 -16.22 -7.14 -12.04
N PRO A 131 -17.34 -7.64 -12.60
CA PRO A 131 -17.46 -7.75 -14.06
C PRO A 131 -17.43 -6.36 -14.72
N TRP A 132 -18.05 -5.36 -14.08
CA TRP A 132 -18.04 -3.99 -14.57
C TRP A 132 -16.65 -3.35 -14.52
N ALA A 133 -15.86 -3.66 -13.49
CA ALA A 133 -14.47 -3.23 -13.38
C ALA A 133 -13.59 -3.80 -14.49
N ARG A 134 -13.85 -5.04 -14.95
CA ARG A 134 -13.14 -5.58 -16.13
C ARG A 134 -13.46 -4.80 -17.39
N VAL A 135 -14.72 -4.43 -17.59
CA VAL A 135 -15.14 -3.63 -18.75
C VAL A 135 -14.48 -2.25 -18.72
N ILE A 136 -14.53 -1.56 -17.58
CA ILE A 136 -13.93 -0.23 -17.44
C ILE A 136 -12.40 -0.30 -17.49
N SER A 137 -11.80 -1.39 -17.04
CA SER A 137 -10.33 -1.56 -17.10
C SER A 137 -9.78 -1.55 -18.53
N LEU A 138 -10.60 -1.72 -19.56
CA LEU A 138 -10.21 -1.51 -20.96
C LEU A 138 -9.92 -0.05 -21.29
N PHE A 139 -10.51 0.88 -20.54
CA PHE A 139 -10.38 2.33 -20.74
C PHE A 139 -9.44 3.00 -19.73
N LEU A 140 -9.06 2.28 -18.67
CA LEU A 140 -8.15 2.78 -17.64
C LEU A 140 -6.71 2.42 -18.03
N PRO A 141 -5.75 3.34 -17.83
CA PRO A 141 -4.34 3.00 -17.86
C PRO A 141 -4.06 1.86 -16.87
N GLU A 142 -3.11 0.98 -17.19
CA GLU A 142 -2.67 0.00 -16.20
C GLU A 142 -2.28 0.73 -14.90
N PRO A 143 -2.79 0.30 -13.73
CA PRO A 143 -2.36 0.89 -12.48
C PRO A 143 -0.84 0.70 -12.42
N ALA A 144 -0.12 1.81 -12.43
CA ALA A 144 1.33 1.77 -12.31
C ALA A 144 1.64 0.92 -11.08
N ARG A 145 2.42 -0.17 -11.23
CA ARG A 145 2.95 -0.92 -10.09
C ARG A 145 3.82 0.05 -9.30
N ARG A 146 3.21 0.79 -8.37
CA ARG A 146 3.91 1.84 -7.64
C ARG A 146 4.87 1.16 -6.68
N PRO A 147 6.19 1.44 -6.77
CA PRO A 147 7.15 0.93 -5.81
C PRO A 147 6.69 1.30 -4.40
N VAL A 148 6.92 0.41 -3.45
CA VAL A 148 6.48 0.53 -2.04
C VAL A 148 7.00 1.81 -1.33
N ALA A 149 7.95 2.52 -1.95
CA ALA A 149 8.33 3.87 -1.61
C ALA A 149 7.13 4.86 -1.53
N ASP A 150 6.04 4.61 -2.27
CA ASP A 150 4.84 5.47 -2.29
C ASP A 150 3.85 5.16 -1.15
N VAL A 151 4.06 4.13 -0.33
CA VAL A 151 3.18 3.85 0.84
C VAL A 151 3.21 5.01 1.84
N ARG A 152 4.35 5.70 1.95
CA ARG A 152 4.48 6.91 2.78
C ARG A 152 3.61 8.07 2.29
N THR A 153 3.41 8.21 0.98
CA THR A 153 2.59 9.30 0.41
C THR A 153 1.11 8.94 0.50
N LEU A 154 0.75 7.68 0.23
CA LEU A 154 -0.62 7.15 0.35
C LEU A 154 -1.14 7.27 1.79
N TRP A 155 -0.29 7.04 2.80
CA TRP A 155 -0.70 7.19 4.19
C TRP A 155 -0.82 8.65 4.64
N ARG A 156 0.10 9.54 4.21
CA ARG A 156 -0.01 11.00 4.47
C ARG A 156 -1.34 11.58 3.96
N GLN A 157 -1.86 11.03 2.86
CA GLN A 157 -3.14 11.45 2.28
C GLN A 157 -4.36 10.79 2.95
N GLY A 158 -4.16 9.72 3.74
CA GLY A 158 -5.23 8.85 4.24
C GLY A 158 -5.78 9.19 5.63
N SER A 159 -4.94 9.58 6.59
CA SER A 159 -5.35 9.67 8.00
C SER A 159 -4.75 10.87 8.74
N PRO A 160 -5.58 11.88 9.10
CA PRO A 160 -5.23 12.80 10.17
C PRO A 160 -5.46 12.07 11.51
N GLY A 161 -4.39 11.60 12.17
CA GLY A 161 -4.41 11.41 13.63
C GLY A 161 -4.20 10.00 14.21
N ALA A 162 -3.78 8.98 13.45
CA ALA A 162 -3.67 7.61 14.01
C ALA A 162 -2.26 7.18 14.49
N MET A 163 -1.17 7.77 13.97
CA MET A 163 0.23 7.46 14.38
C MET A 163 1.11 8.70 14.18
N GLY A 164 2.17 8.83 15.00
CA GLY A 164 3.13 9.93 14.86
C GLY A 164 3.90 9.88 13.54
N SER A 165 4.35 11.02 13.02
CA SER A 165 5.12 11.11 11.77
C SER A 165 6.36 10.22 11.74
N ASP A 166 6.95 9.99 12.91
CA ASP A 166 8.23 9.30 13.08
C ASP A 166 8.03 7.78 13.08
N GLU A 167 6.96 7.29 13.71
CA GLU A 167 6.56 5.88 13.65
C GLU A 167 6.27 5.46 12.21
N LEU A 168 5.61 6.32 11.44
CA LEU A 168 5.30 6.09 10.03
C LEU A 168 6.55 6.10 9.15
N ALA A 169 7.51 6.97 9.45
CA ALA A 169 8.79 6.99 8.77
C ALA A 169 9.56 5.67 9.03
N MET A 170 9.57 5.19 10.27
CA MET A 170 10.18 3.91 10.63
C MET A 170 9.51 2.72 9.95
N VAL A 171 8.17 2.68 9.92
CA VAL A 171 7.45 1.62 9.20
C VAL A 171 7.83 1.61 7.72
N GLY A 172 7.76 2.76 7.04
CA GLY A 172 8.10 2.80 5.61
C GLY A 172 9.56 2.42 5.33
N SER A 173 10.52 2.75 6.21
CA SER A 173 11.91 2.35 6.02
C SER A 173 12.12 0.86 6.19
N VAL A 174 11.43 0.22 7.15
CA VAL A 174 11.48 -1.24 7.34
C VAL A 174 10.94 -1.97 6.10
N ILE A 175 9.85 -1.48 5.52
CA ILE A 175 9.28 -2.11 4.32
C ILE A 175 10.22 -1.97 3.13
N THR A 176 10.77 -0.77 2.94
CA THR A 176 11.74 -0.52 1.87
C THR A 176 12.98 -1.39 2.06
N PHE A 177 13.46 -1.51 3.30
CA PHE A 177 14.62 -2.33 3.64
C PHE A 177 14.40 -3.80 3.30
N ALA A 178 13.24 -4.38 3.61
CA ALA A 178 12.93 -5.78 3.34
C ALA A 178 12.99 -6.15 1.84
N GLN A 179 12.72 -5.17 0.95
CA GLN A 179 12.75 -5.36 -0.50
C GLN A 179 14.09 -5.02 -1.14
N ARG A 180 15.03 -4.42 -0.39
CA ARG A 180 16.34 -4.08 -0.93
C ARG A 180 17.17 -5.35 -1.09
N PRO A 181 17.93 -5.48 -2.19
CA PRO A 181 18.84 -6.58 -2.36
C PRO A 181 19.99 -6.45 -1.35
N ILE A 182 20.49 -7.58 -0.82
CA ILE A 182 21.57 -7.63 0.16
C ILE A 182 22.78 -6.80 -0.28
N ARG A 183 23.09 -6.78 -1.59
CA ARG A 183 24.22 -6.02 -2.14
C ARG A 183 24.19 -4.51 -1.85
N GLU A 184 23.02 -3.94 -1.57
CA GLU A 184 22.86 -2.52 -1.28
C GLU A 184 23.07 -2.17 0.19
N VAL A 185 23.07 -3.17 1.07
CA VAL A 185 23.17 -3.00 2.53
C VAL A 185 24.47 -3.59 3.08
N MET A 186 25.04 -4.60 2.41
CA MET A 186 26.28 -5.25 2.83
C MET A 186 27.47 -4.28 2.91
N THR A 187 28.39 -4.56 3.83
CA THR A 187 29.69 -3.89 3.84
C THR A 187 30.48 -4.30 2.58
N PRO A 188 30.94 -3.35 1.74
CA PRO A 188 31.70 -3.69 0.55
C PRO A 188 32.98 -4.45 0.89
N ARG A 189 33.38 -5.39 0.03
CA ARG A 189 34.59 -6.21 0.18
C ARG A 189 35.85 -5.38 0.48
N THR A 190 35.99 -4.22 -0.15
CA THR A 190 37.16 -3.33 0.02
C THR A 190 37.25 -2.70 1.41
N LYS A 191 36.17 -2.73 2.19
CA LYS A 191 36.09 -2.23 3.57
C LYS A 191 35.99 -3.37 4.60
N LEU A 192 36.13 -4.63 4.16
CA LEU A 192 36.07 -5.78 5.04
C LEU A 192 37.34 -5.85 5.89
N VAL A 193 37.18 -5.93 7.21
CA VAL A 193 38.27 -6.27 8.13
C VAL A 193 38.15 -7.76 8.45
N ALA A 194 39.18 -8.53 8.13
CA ALA A 194 39.22 -9.98 8.30
C ALA A 194 40.62 -10.42 8.74
N ILE A 195 40.70 -11.60 9.35
CA ILE A 195 41.93 -12.19 9.86
C ILE A 195 42.30 -13.45 9.07
N PRO A 196 43.60 -13.71 8.80
CA PRO A 196 44.01 -14.94 8.13
C PRO A 196 43.82 -16.15 9.05
N GLU A 197 43.55 -17.31 8.45
CA GLU A 197 43.54 -18.59 9.15
C GLU A 197 44.92 -18.86 9.79
N GLY A 198 44.92 -19.23 11.07
CA GLY A 198 46.15 -19.48 11.83
C GLY A 198 46.83 -18.21 12.41
N ALA A 199 46.18 -17.04 12.34
CA ALA A 199 46.67 -15.84 13.02
C ALA A 199 46.91 -16.09 14.51
N ALA A 200 47.99 -15.49 15.05
CA ALA A 200 48.32 -15.65 16.46
C ALA A 200 47.28 -14.96 17.36
N PHE A 201 47.12 -15.43 18.60
CA PHE A 201 46.14 -14.88 19.53
C PHE A 201 46.28 -13.35 19.71
N ASP A 202 47.51 -12.87 19.84
CA ASP A 202 47.81 -11.44 20.01
C ASP A 202 47.42 -10.61 18.78
N GLU A 203 47.60 -11.16 17.57
CA GLU A 203 47.22 -10.52 16.32
C GLU A 203 45.70 -10.44 16.19
N ILE A 204 44.99 -11.51 16.57
CA ILE A 204 43.53 -11.54 16.59
C ILE A 204 43.02 -10.50 17.59
N GLN A 205 43.58 -10.47 18.80
CA GLN A 205 43.22 -9.49 19.83
C GLN A 205 43.44 -8.06 19.35
N ALA A 206 44.61 -7.77 18.76
CA ALA A 206 44.93 -6.47 18.18
C ALA A 206 43.94 -6.09 17.07
N ALA A 207 43.56 -7.02 16.20
CA ALA A 207 42.58 -6.78 15.15
C ALA A 207 41.19 -6.42 15.69
N PHE A 208 40.75 -7.07 16.78
CA PHE A 208 39.49 -6.71 17.45
C PHE A 208 39.56 -5.33 18.10
N VAL A 209 40.66 -5.00 18.77
CA VAL A 209 40.86 -3.70 19.41
C VAL A 209 40.91 -2.57 18.38
N GLN A 210 41.62 -2.76 17.27
CA GLN A 210 41.76 -1.75 16.22
C GLN A 210 40.48 -1.56 15.40
N SER A 211 39.74 -2.65 15.13
CA SER A 211 38.54 -2.58 14.30
C SER A 211 37.28 -2.18 15.06
N GLY A 212 37.20 -2.48 16.36
CA GLY A 212 36.01 -2.23 17.18
C GLY A 212 34.81 -3.13 16.86
N TYR A 213 34.96 -4.12 15.97
CA TYR A 213 33.87 -5.03 15.62
C TYR A 213 33.75 -6.19 16.60
N SER A 214 32.54 -6.73 16.80
CA SER A 214 32.37 -7.92 17.66
C SER A 214 32.66 -9.24 16.95
N ARG A 215 32.72 -9.23 15.61
CA ARG A 215 32.92 -10.42 14.77
C ARG A 215 33.86 -10.08 13.63
N LEU A 216 34.86 -10.93 13.40
CA LEU A 216 35.78 -10.82 12.28
C LEU A 216 35.74 -12.10 11.46
N PRO A 217 35.55 -12.03 10.12
CA PRO A 217 35.68 -13.19 9.25
C PRO A 217 37.12 -13.74 9.28
N VAL A 218 37.24 -15.06 9.17
CA VAL A 218 38.51 -15.77 8.99
C VAL A 218 38.61 -16.23 7.54
N TYR A 219 39.69 -15.88 6.87
CA TYR A 219 39.91 -16.25 5.47
C TYR A 219 41.13 -17.15 5.30
N ARG A 220 41.13 -17.98 4.25
CA ARG A 220 42.27 -18.81 3.86
C ARG A 220 42.86 -18.29 2.55
N GLY A 221 44.13 -17.90 2.56
CA GLY A 221 44.84 -17.42 1.37
C GLY A 221 44.38 -16.03 0.90
N THR A 222 43.12 -15.91 0.43
CA THR A 222 42.53 -14.65 -0.02
C THR A 222 41.21 -14.35 0.70
N VAL A 223 40.84 -13.07 0.77
CA VAL A 223 39.59 -12.61 1.41
C VAL A 223 38.31 -13.15 0.71
N ASP A 224 38.45 -13.75 -0.48
CA ASP A 224 37.33 -14.43 -1.15
C ASP A 224 36.97 -15.78 -0.51
N GLU A 225 37.93 -16.42 0.15
CA GLU A 225 37.75 -17.73 0.74
C GLU A 225 37.55 -17.61 2.26
N ILE A 226 36.34 -17.23 2.66
CA ILE A 226 35.95 -17.16 4.07
C ILE A 226 35.65 -18.56 4.60
N VAL A 227 36.45 -19.03 5.56
CA VAL A 227 36.30 -20.34 6.21
C VAL A 227 35.33 -20.26 7.39
N GLY A 228 35.22 -19.10 8.04
CA GLY A 228 34.34 -18.89 9.17
C GLY A 228 34.45 -17.49 9.76
N MET A 229 34.12 -17.37 11.05
CA MET A 229 34.27 -16.14 11.82
C MET A 229 34.91 -16.42 13.18
N VAL A 230 35.48 -15.38 13.81
CA VAL A 230 35.80 -15.34 15.24
C VAL A 230 34.93 -14.28 15.92
N HIS A 231 34.44 -14.61 17.12
CA HIS A 231 33.66 -13.70 17.95
C HIS A 231 34.55 -13.16 19.08
N VAL A 232 34.46 -11.87 19.40
CA VAL A 232 35.29 -11.24 20.45
C VAL A 232 35.17 -11.95 21.80
N PHE A 233 33.95 -12.36 22.20
CA PHE A 233 33.74 -13.15 23.42
C PHE A 233 34.42 -14.52 23.46
N ASP A 234 34.78 -15.11 22.32
CA ASP A 234 35.52 -16.37 22.32
C ASP A 234 36.96 -16.15 22.82
N LEU A 235 37.50 -14.93 22.69
CA LEU A 235 38.79 -14.54 23.27
C LEU A 235 38.76 -14.45 24.81
N LEU A 236 37.58 -14.30 25.42
CA LEU A 236 37.44 -14.26 26.88
C LEU A 236 37.35 -15.66 27.49
N LYS A 237 36.93 -16.66 26.70
CA LYS A 237 36.63 -18.01 27.17
C LYS A 237 37.75 -19.00 26.93
N THR A 238 38.60 -18.74 25.95
CA THR A 238 39.62 -19.69 25.53
C THR A 238 41.01 -19.16 25.85
N ALA A 239 41.86 -20.03 26.39
CA ALA A 239 43.29 -19.75 26.53
C ALA A 239 43.96 -19.64 25.14
N ALA A 240 45.14 -19.02 25.09
CA ALA A 240 45.85 -18.63 23.86
C ALA A 240 46.05 -19.74 22.81
N ASP A 241 45.85 -21.01 23.15
CA ASP A 241 46.17 -22.16 22.30
C ASP A 241 45.21 -22.39 21.13
N SER A 242 43.93 -21.98 21.20
CA SER A 242 43.03 -22.11 20.03
C SER A 242 41.76 -21.25 20.13
N VAL A 243 41.59 -20.29 19.22
CA VAL A 243 40.33 -19.54 19.13
C VAL A 243 39.34 -20.31 18.25
N PRO A 244 38.13 -20.62 18.73
CA PRO A 244 37.16 -21.39 17.94
C PRO A 244 36.66 -20.58 16.74
N VAL A 245 36.77 -21.18 15.55
CA VAL A 245 36.18 -20.63 14.32
C VAL A 245 34.75 -21.14 14.20
N ARG A 246 33.78 -20.21 14.15
CA ARG A 246 32.37 -20.58 13.98
C ARG A 246 31.96 -20.52 12.50
N PRO A 247 30.99 -21.35 12.07
CA PRO A 247 30.49 -21.32 10.70
C PRO A 247 29.80 -19.99 10.38
N VAL A 248 29.86 -19.61 9.10
CA VAL A 248 29.19 -18.43 8.55
C VAL A 248 28.15 -18.84 7.51
N GLY A 249 27.02 -18.12 7.49
CA GLY A 249 26.04 -18.24 6.42
C GLY A 249 26.47 -17.44 5.19
N VAL A 250 26.18 -17.95 4.00
CA VAL A 250 26.44 -17.26 2.73
C VAL A 250 25.10 -17.00 2.04
N ALA A 251 24.91 -15.78 1.54
CA ALA A 251 23.73 -15.39 0.78
C ALA A 251 24.15 -14.64 -0.50
N PRO A 252 23.49 -14.87 -1.64
CA PRO A 252 23.77 -14.13 -2.85
C PRO A 252 23.32 -12.67 -2.71
N GLY A 253 24.12 -11.73 -3.21
CA GLY A 253 23.83 -10.29 -3.12
C GLY A 253 22.56 -9.85 -3.85
N SER A 254 21.98 -10.70 -4.70
CA SER A 254 20.69 -10.48 -5.37
C SER A 254 19.47 -10.84 -4.50
N ARG A 255 19.65 -11.61 -3.43
CA ARG A 255 18.56 -11.98 -2.50
C ARG A 255 18.03 -10.75 -1.77
N SER A 256 16.73 -10.74 -1.50
CA SER A 256 16.08 -9.67 -0.74
C SER A 256 16.42 -9.78 0.74
N CYS A 257 16.52 -8.66 1.45
CA CYS A 257 16.77 -8.66 2.90
C CYS A 257 15.64 -9.29 3.74
N GLY A 258 14.43 -9.43 3.17
CA GLY A 258 13.26 -10.01 3.83
C GLY A 258 13.14 -11.54 3.74
N ASP A 259 13.93 -12.19 2.87
CA ASP A 259 13.87 -13.64 2.59
C ASP A 259 14.99 -14.43 3.26
#